data_AF-A0A231VNL4-F1
#
_entry.id   AF-A0A231VNL4-F1
#
_cell.length_a   1.000
_cell.length_b   1.000
_cell.length_c   1.000
_cell.angle_alpha   90.00
_cell.angle_beta   90.00
_cell.angle_gamma   90.00
#
_symmetry.space_group_name_H-M   'P 1'
#
loop_
_entity.id
_entity.type
_entity.pdbx_description
1 polymer ?
#
loop_
_entity_poly.entity_id
_entity_poly.type
_entity_poly.pdbx_seq_one_letter_code
_entity_poly.pdbx_strand_id
1 'polypeptide(L)' 'DPELKQTYDVMNWLRETIKNRDWPNYNQAFHHLQGCSEEMLAALQTLAAHHDEIGNTFTHHYTNGPLEGSNNK' A
#
# COMPACT_ATOMS: atom_id res chain seq x y z
N ASP A 1 11.92 -5.65 18.96
CA ASP A 1 12.51 -5.89 17.64
C ASP A 1 12.32 -4.63 16.78
N PRO A 2 13.39 -3.88 16.47
CA PRO A 2 13.32 -2.65 15.68
C PRO A 2 12.81 -2.86 14.24
N GLU A 3 13.16 -3.98 13.62
CA GLU A 3 12.76 -4.32 12.24
C GLU A 3 11.25 -4.61 12.18
N LEU A 4 10.77 -5.39 13.14
CA LEU A 4 9.35 -5.69 13.26
C LEU A 4 8.54 -4.41 13.46
N LYS A 5 9.00 -3.52 14.34
CA LYS A 5 8.33 -2.23 14.58
C LYS A 5 8.27 -1.39 13.31
N GLN A 6 9.39 -1.24 12.61
CA GLN A 6 9.46 -0.47 11.36
C GLN A 6 8.51 -1.04 10.30
N THR A 7 8.44 -2.37 10.19
CA THR A 7 7.53 -3.07 9.28
C THR A 7 6.06 -2.74 9.58
N TYR A 8 5.65 -2.78 10.85
CA TYR A 8 4.29 -2.40 11.24
C TYR A 8 3.98 -0.92 11.01
N ASP A 9 4.94 -0.04 11.29
CA ASP A 9 4.76 1.41 11.13
C ASP A 9 4.52 1.75 9.65
N VAL A 10 5.32 1.20 8.72
CA VAL A 10 5.14 1.38 7.28
C VAL A 10 3.83 0.76 6.78
N MET A 11 3.49 -0.46 7.23
CA MET A 11 2.24 -1.11 6.82
C MET A 11 1.00 -0.33 7.28
N ASN A 12 0.98 0.14 8.52
CA ASN A 12 -0.12 0.94 9.05
C ASN A 12 -0.22 2.29 8.32
N TRP A 13 0.91 2.92 8.00
CA TRP A 13 0.92 4.15 7.23
C TRP A 13 0.32 3.96 5.83
N LEU A 14 0.73 2.92 5.10
CA LEU A 14 0.16 2.60 3.79
C LEU A 14 -1.36 2.34 3.88
N ARG A 15 -1.80 1.60 4.91
CA ARG A 15 -3.22 1.32 5.12
C ARG A 15 -4.04 2.59 5.35
N GLU A 16 -3.56 3.49 6.21
CA GLU A 16 -4.25 4.75 6.50
C GLU A 16 -4.26 5.69 5.29
N THR A 17 -3.18 5.77 4.52
CA THR A 17 -3.15 6.61 3.31
C THR A 17 -4.11 6.11 2.23
N ILE A 18 -4.20 4.79 2.01
CA ILE A 18 -5.20 4.20 1.10
C ILE A 18 -6.62 4.50 1.59
N LYS A 19 -6.90 4.27 2.87
CA LYS A 19 -8.23 4.51 3.48
C LYS A 19 -8.68 5.97 3.34
N ASN A 20 -7.74 6.90 3.56
CA ASN A 20 -8.01 8.33 3.51
C ASN A 20 -7.82 8.94 2.11
N ARG A 21 -7.47 8.13 1.10
CA ARG A 21 -7.14 8.57 -0.27
C ARG A 21 -6.07 9.66 -0.31
N ASP A 22 -5.09 9.56 0.58
CA ASP A 22 -4.00 10.52 0.72
C ASP A 22 -2.80 10.12 -0.15
N TRP A 23 -2.87 10.47 -1.43
CA TRP A 23 -1.83 10.14 -2.41
C TRP A 23 -0.45 10.73 -2.08
N PRO A 24 -0.31 12.01 -1.66
CA PRO A 24 0.97 12.55 -1.25
C PRO A 24 1.63 11.76 -0.11
N ASN A 25 0.89 11.40 0.94
CA ASN A 25 1.45 10.62 2.05
C ASN A 25 1.68 9.16 1.69
N TYR A 26 0.88 8.58 0.79
CA TYR A 26 1.16 7.25 0.23
C TYR A 26 2.54 7.21 -0.43
N ASN A 27 2.87 8.22 -1.24
CA ASN A 27 4.18 8.32 -1.91
C ASN A 27 5.33 8.46 -0.91
N GLN A 28 5.13 9.19 0.19
CA GLN A 28 6.17 9.36 1.20
C GLN A 28 6.53 8.05 1.90
N ALA A 29 5.59 7.10 2.05
CA ALA A 29 5.86 5.83 2.70
C ALA A 29 7.02 5.06 2.03
N PHE A 30 7.19 5.19 0.71
CA PHE A 30 8.27 4.53 -0.05
C PHE A 30 9.67 5.12 0.21
N HIS A 31 9.78 6.24 0.92
CA HIS A 31 11.06 6.79 1.36
C HIS A 31 11.51 6.25 2.73
N HIS A 32 10.62 5.57 3.47
CA HIS A 32 10.86 5.10 4.84
C HIS A 32 11.08 3.59 4.94
N LEU A 33 11.57 2.95 3.87
CA LEU A 33 11.66 1.49 3.76
C LEU A 33 12.90 0.87 4.43
N GLN A 34 13.85 1.69 4.87
CA GLN A 34 15.04 1.20 5.55
C GLN A 34 14.66 0.55 6.89
N GLY A 35 15.13 -0.69 7.09
CA GLY A 35 14.87 -1.45 8.31
C GLY A 35 13.54 -2.20 8.33
N CYS A 36 12.82 -2.28 7.20
CA CYS A 36 11.72 -3.25 7.02
C CYS A 36 12.26 -4.66 6.75
N SER A 37 11.45 -5.68 7.03
CA SER A 37 11.79 -7.07 6.71
C SER A 37 11.85 -7.31 5.20
N GLU A 38 12.56 -8.37 4.78
CA GLU A 38 12.67 -8.75 3.37
C GLU A 38 11.31 -9.01 2.72
N GLU A 39 10.38 -9.66 3.44
CA GLU A 39 9.02 -9.91 2.94
C GLU A 39 8.25 -8.61 2.72
N MET A 40 8.41 -7.63 3.62
CA MET A 40 7.79 -6.32 3.46
C MET A 40 8.39 -5.58 2.27
N LEU A 41 9.72 -5.64 2.09
CA LEU A 41 10.38 -5.04 0.94
C LEU A 41 9.87 -5.63 -0.39
N ALA A 42 9.64 -6.94 -0.48
CA ALA A 42 9.06 -7.57 -1.66
C ALA A 42 7.62 -7.09 -1.95
N ALA A 43 6.79 -6.95 -0.92
CA ALA A 43 5.45 -6.38 -1.06
C ALA A 43 5.51 -4.93 -1.54
N LEU A 44 6.42 -4.12 -0.99
CA LEU A 44 6.61 -2.72 -1.38
C LEU A 44 7.12 -2.57 -2.80
N GLN A 45 8.03 -3.44 -3.25
CA GLN A 45 8.47 -3.47 -4.65
C GLN A 45 7.31 -3.77 -5.59
N THR A 46 6.41 -4.68 -5.20
CA THR A 46 5.19 -4.97 -5.97
C THR A 46 4.28 -3.74 -6.06
N LEU A 47 4.06 -3.05 -4.93
CA LEU A 47 3.27 -1.80 -4.92
C LEU A 47 3.92 -0.70 -5.76
N ALA A 48 5.24 -0.57 -5.71
CA ALA A 48 5.98 0.40 -6.51
C ALA A 48 5.91 0.09 -8.01
N ALA A 49 5.92 -1.18 -8.41
CA ALA A 49 5.76 -1.59 -9.80
C ALA A 49 4.38 -1.23 -10.37
N HIS A 50 3.35 -1.20 -9.51
CA HIS A 50 1.97 -0.87 -9.86
C HIS A 50 1.55 0.54 -9.42
N HIS A 51 2.52 1.43 -9.18
CA HIS A 51 2.31 2.74 -8.56
C HIS A 51 1.31 3.61 -9.33
N ASP A 52 1.44 3.71 -10.65
CA ASP A 52 0.55 4.50 -11.51
C ASP A 52 -0.90 3.98 -11.47
N GLU A 53 -1.07 2.66 -11.49
CA GLU A 53 -2.39 2.01 -11.47
C GLU A 53 -3.05 2.20 -10.10
N ILE A 54 -2.28 2.08 -9.02
CA ILE A 54 -2.74 2.38 -7.67
C ILE A 54 -3.11 3.86 -7.54
N GLY A 55 -2.30 4.78 -8.07
CA GLY A 55 -2.57 6.22 -8.05
C GLY A 55 -3.92 6.57 -8.68
N ASN A 56 -4.30 5.89 -9.77
CA ASN A 56 -5.61 6.06 -10.39
C ASN A 56 -6.77 5.72 -9.45
N THR A 57 -6.59 4.80 -8.49
CA THR A 57 -7.64 4.44 -7.51
C THR A 57 -7.85 5.51 -6.43
N PHE A 58 -6.88 6.40 -6.22
CA PHE A 58 -7.00 7.53 -5.29
C PHE A 58 -7.79 8.67 -5.94
N THR A 59 -7.61 8.88 -7.25
CA THR A 59 -8.27 9.94 -8.03
C THR A 59 -9.68 9.54 -8.49
N HIS A 60 -9.92 8.26 -8.73
CA HIS A 60 -11.20 7.76 -9.26
C HIS A 60 -11.93 6.87 -8.25
N HIS A 61 -13.27 6.91 -8.26
CA HIS A 61 -14.11 5.97 -7.50
C HIS A 61 -14.37 4.72 -8.34
N TYR A 62 -13.41 3.80 -8.38
CA TYR A 62 -13.67 2.45 -8.89
C TYR A 62 -14.37 1.64 -7.80
N THR A 63 -15.45 0.93 -8.15
CA THR A 63 -16.12 -0.01 -7.24
C THR A 63 -15.72 -1.43 -7.64
N ASN A 64 -15.31 -2.25 -6.67
CA ASN A 64 -14.96 -3.65 -6.89
C ASN A 64 -16.19 -4.56 -7.12
N GLY A 65 -17.40 -4.00 -7.25
CA GLY A 65 -18.67 -4.72 -7.17
C GLY A 65 -18.72 -6.04 -7.96
N PRO A 66 -18.33 -6.07 -9.26
CA PRO A 66 -18.32 -7.30 -10.05
C PRO A 66 -17.20 -8.29 -9.67
N LEU A 67 -16.04 -7.79 -9.24
CA LEU A 67 -14.86 -8.60 -8.92
C LEU A 67 -14.96 -9.24 -7.52
N GLU A 68 -15.49 -8.52 -6.53
CA GLU A 68 -15.76 -9.04 -5.18
C GLU A 68 -16.77 -10.21 -5.19
N GLY A 69 -17.82 -10.12 -6.01
CA GLY A 69 -18.79 -11.20 -6.15
C GLY A 69 -18.24 -12.46 -6.86
N SER A 70 -17.13 -12.33 -7.57
CA SER A 70 -16.51 -13.43 -8.32
C SER A 70 -15.43 -14.18 -7.52
N ASN A 71 -14.71 -13.48 -6.64
CA ASN A 71 -13.61 -14.04 -5.84
C ASN A 71 -14.03 -14.76 -4.55
N ASN A 72 -15.28 -14.60 -4.11
CA ASN A 72 -15.77 -15.19 -2.86
C ASN A 72 -16.48 -16.55 -3.06
N LYS A 73 -16.03 -17.35 -4.03
CA LYS A 73 -16.60 -18.69 -4.33
C LYS A 73 -15.91 -19.81 -3.57
#